data_AF-A7A714-F1
#
_entry.id   AF-A7A714-F1
#
_cell.length_a   1.000
_cell.length_b   1.000
_cell.length_c   1.000
_cell.angle_alpha   90.00
_cell.angle_beta   90.00
_cell.angle_gamma   90.00
#
_symmetry.space_group_name_H-M   'P 1'
#
loop_
_entity.id
_entity.type
_entity.pdbx_description
1 polymer ?
#
loop_
_entity_poly.entity_id
_entity_poly.type
_entity_poly.pdbx_seq_one_letter_code
_entity_poly.pdbx_strand_id
1 'polypeptide(L)' 'MNWRHQAACRDHDPELWFSGNPHEQAAALAVCRQCPVIDECRQFADHNNRINGYPLQGIWGGRQYGVKGRPRKAQQ' A
#
# COMPACT_ATOMS: atom_id res chain seq x y z
N MET A 1 -18.86 -0.22 9.79
CA MET A 1 -17.53 -0.43 10.43
C MET A 1 -16.49 0.30 9.60
N ASN A 2 -15.76 1.24 10.19
CA ASN A 2 -14.78 2.07 9.47
C ASN A 2 -13.38 1.65 9.91
N TRP A 3 -12.97 0.42 9.57
CA TRP A 3 -11.66 -0.16 9.94
C TRP A 3 -10.50 0.78 9.61
N ARG A 4 -10.67 1.58 8.54
CA ARG A 4 -9.73 2.64 8.16
C ARG A 4 -9.44 3.60 9.32
N HIS A 5 -10.41 3.95 10.16
CA HIS A 5 -10.22 4.85 11.30
C HIS A 5 -9.34 4.24 12.40
N GLN A 6 -9.20 2.92 12.45
CA GLN A 6 -8.36 2.21 13.42
C GLN A 6 -6.98 1.86 12.83
N ALA A 7 -6.69 2.31 11.61
CA ALA A 7 -5.43 2.00 10.96
C ALA A 7 -4.28 2.82 11.57
N ALA A 8 -3.26 2.12 12.09
CA ALA A 8 -2.07 2.74 12.68
C ALA A 8 -1.29 3.61 11.69
N CYS A 9 -1.39 3.34 10.38
CA CYS A 9 -0.76 4.17 9.35
C CYS A 9 -1.26 5.61 9.28
N ARG A 10 -2.41 5.93 9.90
CA ARG A 10 -2.99 7.28 9.87
C ARG A 10 -2.20 8.32 10.66
N ASP A 11 -1.44 7.87 11.65
CA ASP A 11 -0.64 8.74 12.51
C ASP A 11 0.77 9.01 11.92
N HIS A 12 1.02 8.53 10.71
CA HIS A 12 2.27 8.68 10.00
C HIS A 12 2.09 9.45 8.68
N ASP A 13 3.20 9.91 8.13
CA ASP A 13 3.21 10.60 6.84
C ASP A 13 2.72 9.68 5.70
N PRO A 14 1.69 10.07 4.92
CA PRO A 14 1.18 9.25 3.83
C PRO A 14 2.20 8.94 2.73
N GLU A 15 3.14 9.85 2.45
CA GLU A 15 4.16 9.67 1.39
C GLU A 15 5.06 8.46 1.69
N LEU A 16 5.21 8.11 2.98
CA LEU A 16 5.94 6.92 3.41
C LEU A 16 5.39 5.62 2.78
N TRP A 17 4.08 5.53 2.56
CA TRP A 17 3.43 4.37 1.92
C TRP A 17 3.59 4.33 0.40
N PHE A 18 3.97 5.45 -0.22
CA PHE A 18 4.15 5.59 -1.67
C PHE A 18 5.62 5.78 -2.07
N SER A 19 6.53 5.79 -1.10
CA SER A 19 7.94 6.05 -1.35
C SER A 19 8.58 5.04 -2.31
N GLY A 20 9.48 5.52 -3.15
CA GLY A 20 10.36 4.71 -3.99
C GLY A 20 11.65 4.28 -3.29
N ASN A 21 11.94 4.80 -2.09
CA ASN A 21 13.13 4.48 -1.33
C ASN A 21 12.94 3.15 -0.56
N PRO A 22 13.79 2.14 -0.76
CA PRO A 22 13.69 0.85 -0.06
C PRO A 22 13.70 0.96 1.47
N HIS A 23 14.43 1.92 2.03
CA HIS A 23 14.50 2.12 3.48
C HIS A 23 13.17 2.62 4.05
N GLU A 24 12.54 3.57 3.35
CA GLU A 24 11.23 4.12 3.70
C GLU A 24 10.12 3.08 3.51
N GLN A 25 10.18 2.28 2.44
CA GLN A 25 9.28 1.15 2.24
C GLN A 25 9.40 0.11 3.36
N ALA A 26 10.62 -0.19 3.82
CA ALA A 26 10.83 -1.10 4.94
C ALA A 26 10.22 -0.56 6.24
N ALA A 27 10.37 0.75 6.50
CA ALA A 27 9.75 1.41 7.64
C ALA A 27 8.21 1.38 7.56
N ALA A 28 7.64 1.71 6.39
CA ALA A 28 6.20 1.61 6.14
C ALA A 28 5.65 0.19 6.36
N LEU A 29 6.37 -0.82 5.87
CA LEU A 29 6.01 -2.22 6.06
C LEU A 29 6.06 -2.64 7.52
N ALA A 30 7.04 -2.15 8.30
CA ALA A 30 7.13 -2.41 9.73
C ALA A 30 5.89 -1.88 10.47
N VAL A 31 5.49 -0.63 10.20
CA VAL A 31 4.26 -0.05 10.74
C VAL A 31 3.03 -0.84 10.30
N CYS A 32 2.95 -1.18 9.01
CA CYS A 32 1.80 -1.88 8.46
C CYS A 32 1.60 -3.28 9.09
N ARG A 33 2.69 -3.97 9.44
CA ARG A 33 2.67 -5.29 10.11
C ARG A 33 2.13 -5.23 11.55
N GLN A 34 2.22 -4.08 12.20
CA GLN A 34 1.70 -3.87 13.56
C GLN A 34 0.27 -3.31 13.57
N CYS A 35 -0.30 -3.03 12.40
CA CYS A 35 -1.61 -2.42 12.28
C CYS A 35 -2.73 -3.38 12.71
N PRO A 36 -3.66 -2.99 13.60
CA PRO A 36 -4.70 -3.88 14.12
C PRO A 36 -5.73 -4.30 13.06
N VAL A 37 -5.79 -3.55 11.96
CA VAL A 37 -6.72 -3.78 10.83
C VAL A 37 -6.00 -4.27 9.57
N ILE A 38 -4.86 -4.95 9.73
CA ILE A 38 -4.05 -5.42 8.61
C ILE A 38 -4.82 -6.39 7.71
N ASP A 39 -5.66 -7.26 8.29
CA ASP A 39 -6.44 -8.24 7.55
C ASP A 39 -7.57 -7.59 6.75
N GLU A 40 -8.31 -6.63 7.32
CA GLU A 40 -9.32 -5.87 6.58
C GLU A 40 -8.70 -5.01 5.48
N CYS A 41 -7.54 -4.40 5.76
CA CYS A 41 -6.79 -3.63 4.78
C CYS A 41 -6.33 -4.52 3.60
N ARG A 42 -5.83 -5.71 3.90
CA ARG A 42 -5.41 -6.69 2.90
C ARG A 42 -6.59 -7.20 2.09
N GLN A 43 -7.69 -7.56 2.74
CA GLN A 43 -8.90 -7.99 2.06
C GLN A 43 -9.42 -6.89 1.13
N PHE A 44 -9.43 -5.64 1.60
CA PHE A 44 -9.79 -4.50 0.75
C PHE A 44 -8.87 -4.40 -0.48
N ALA A 45 -7.56 -4.44 -0.29
CA ALA A 45 -6.59 -4.33 -1.38
C ALA A 45 -6.68 -5.51 -2.38
N ASP A 46 -6.93 -6.72 -1.90
CA ASP A 46 -7.04 -7.92 -2.75
C ASP A 46 -8.32 -7.91 -3.62
N HIS A 47 -9.40 -7.26 -3.16
CA HIS A 47 -10.65 -7.14 -3.92
C HIS A 47 -10.76 -5.86 -4.76
N ASN A 48 -9.85 -4.89 -4.56
CA ASN A 48 -9.92 -3.58 -5.22
C ASN A 48 -8.62 -3.27 -5.96
N ASN A 49 -8.68 -3.17 -7.28
CA ASN A 49 -7.52 -2.75 -8.09
C ASN A 49 -7.42 -1.22 -8.26
N ARG A 50 -8.43 -0.47 -7.79
CA ARG A 50 -8.51 0.99 -7.87
C ARG A 50 -9.09 1.57 -6.59
N ILE A 51 -8.60 2.74 -6.19
CA ILE A 51 -9.18 3.55 -5.13
C ILE A 51 -9.32 4.99 -5.63
N ASN A 52 -10.49 5.60 -5.42
CA ASN A 52 -10.79 6.97 -5.88
C ASN A 52 -10.49 7.21 -7.37
N GLY A 53 -10.72 6.20 -8.23
CA GLY A 53 -10.46 6.28 -9.67
C GLY A 53 -9.00 6.03 -10.08
N TYR A 54 -8.06 5.98 -9.14
CA TYR A 54 -6.64 5.71 -9.40
C TYR A 54 -6.29 4.24 -9.18
N PRO A 55 -5.32 3.68 -9.92
CA PRO A 55 -4.77 2.36 -9.62
C PRO A 55 -4.30 2.25 -8.18
N LEU A 56 -4.57 1.11 -7.54
CA LEU A 56 -4.07 0.83 -6.20
C LEU A 56 -2.54 0.79 -6.23
N GLN A 57 -1.92 1.69 -5.46
CA GLN A 57 -0.47 1.90 -5.42
C GLN A 57 0.00 2.07 -3.97
N GLY A 58 1.28 1.81 -3.71
CA GLY A 58 1.88 1.90 -2.39
C GLY A 58 1.68 0.64 -1.54
N ILE A 59 1.93 0.75 -0.25
CA ILE A 59 1.81 -0.39 0.69
C ILE A 59 0.38 -0.51 1.22
N TRP A 60 -0.21 -1.70 1.13
CA TRP A 60 -1.52 -2.03 1.67
C TRP A 60 -1.47 -3.42 2.33
N GLY A 61 -2.09 -3.62 3.49
CA GLY A 61 -2.20 -4.95 4.12
C GLY A 61 -0.87 -5.71 4.25
N GLY A 62 0.24 -5.00 4.48
CA GLY A 62 1.59 -5.56 4.59
C GLY A 62 2.26 -5.95 3.27
N ARG A 63 1.75 -5.50 2.13
CA ARG A 63 2.25 -5.80 0.78
C ARG A 63 2.34 -4.55 -0.07
N GLN A 64 3.25 -4.54 -1.03
CA GLN A 64 3.36 -3.45 -1.99
C GLN A 64 2.47 -3.71 -3.21
N TYR A 65 1.60 -2.74 -3.53
CA TYR A 65 0.71 -2.70 -4.68
C TYR A 65 1.19 -1.59 -5.62
N GLY A 66 1.26 -1.86 -6.93
CA GLY A 66 2.03 -1.01 -7.85
C GLY A 66 3.52 -0.95 -7.47
N VAL A 67 4.47 -0.57 -8.31
CA VAL A 67 4.58 -0.50 -9.76
C VAL A 67 5.35 -1.77 -10.15
N LYS A 68 4.72 -2.74 -10.84
CA LYS A 68 5.50 -3.53 -11.78
C LYS A 68 5.89 -2.55 -12.86
N GLY A 69 7.18 -2.19 -12.92
CA GLY A 69 7.72 -1.38 -14.01
C GLY A 69 7.06 -1.85 -15.30
N ARG A 70 6.51 -0.90 -16.07
CA ARG A 70 5.99 -1.14 -17.40
C ARG A 70 6.98 -2.12 -18.07
N PRO A 71 6.57 -3.32 -18.53
CA PRO A 71 7.49 -4.10 -19.34
C PRO A 71 7.98 -3.15 -20.43
N ARG A 72 9.30 -2.94 -20.52
CA ARG A 72 9.86 -2.18 -21.65
C ARG A 72 9.26 -2.84 -22.87
N LYS A 73 8.45 -2.12 -23.64
CA LYS A 73 7.97 -2.64 -24.92
C LYS A 73 9.22 -3.08 -25.66
N ALA A 74 9.35 -4.38 -25.91
CA ALA A 74 10.30 -4.86 -26.90
C ALA A 74 9.92 -4.14 -28.19
N GLN A 75 10.80 -3.24 -28.62
CA GLN A 75 10.71 -2.55 -29.89
C GLN A 75 10.73 -3.63 -30.97
N GLN A 76 9.71 -3.66 -31.83
CA GLN A 76 9.68 -4.44 -33.05
C GLN A 76 10.80 -3.98 -33.99
#